data_AF-A0A0P7V6C3-F1
#
_entry.id   AF-A0A0P7V6C3-F1
#
_cell.length_a   1.000
_cell.length_b   1.000
_cell.length_c   1.000
_cell.angle_alpha   90.00
_cell.angle_beta   90.00
_cell.angle_gamma   90.00
#
_symmetry.space_group_name_H-M   'P 1'
#
loop_
_entity.id
_entity.type
_entity.pdbx_description
1 polymer ?
#
loop_
_entity_poly.entity_id
_entity_poly.type
_entity_poly.pdbx_seq_one_letter_code
_entity_poly.pdbx_strand_id
1 'polypeptide(L)' 'MTDSPDRRLWCAVLGAALHDAARGKDEGWIGSRDFQIVCTFAGLDPEAVAERFDPDRFRRLIRAA' A
#
# COMPACT_ATOMS: atom_id res chain seq x y z
N MET A 1 7.79 17.42 9.31
CA MET A 1 6.97 17.91 8.19
C MET A 1 5.91 16.88 7.87
N THR A 2 4.94 16.72 8.77
CA THR A 2 4.32 15.40 9.00
C THR A 2 2.84 15.34 8.63
N ASP A 3 2.32 16.24 7.80
CA ASP A 3 0.97 16.14 7.22
C ASP A 3 0.78 17.06 6.00
N SER A 4 1.38 16.72 4.86
CA SER A 4 1.07 17.40 3.59
C SER A 4 -0.13 16.73 2.90
N PRO A 5 -0.99 17.49 2.20
CA PRO A 5 -2.04 16.93 1.34
C PRO A 5 -1.51 15.87 0.36
N ASP A 6 -0.32 16.10 -0.19
CA ASP A 6 0.35 15.17 -1.10
C ASP A 6 0.62 13.82 -0.44
N ARG A 7 1.13 13.80 0.79
CA ARG A 7 1.36 12.53 1.50
C ARG A 7 0.04 11.80 1.74
N ARG A 8 -1.04 12.52 2.07
CA ARG A 8 -2.36 11.91 2.24
C ARG A 8 -2.88 11.29 0.95
N LEU A 9 -2.66 11.93 -0.19
CA LEU A 9 -2.97 11.36 -1.50
C LEU A 9 -2.18 10.07 -1.73
N TRP A 10 -0.88 10.07 -1.48
CA TRP A 10 -0.05 8.88 -1.67
C TRP A 10 -0.39 7.74 -0.71
N CYS A 11 -0.79 8.03 0.53
CA CYS A 11 -1.35 7.02 1.43
C CYS A 11 -2.64 6.41 0.88
N ALA A 12 -3.52 7.22 0.28
CA ALA A 12 -4.76 6.73 -0.33
C ALA A 12 -4.48 5.86 -1.57
N VAL A 13 -3.53 6.29 -2.43
CA VAL A 13 -3.06 5.51 -3.59
C VAL A 13 -2.48 4.17 -3.14
N LEU A 14 -1.61 4.18 -2.13
CA LEU A 14 -1.04 2.95 -1.56
C LEU A 14 -2.14 2.03 -1.00
N GLY A 15 -3.09 2.57 -0.25
CA GLY A 15 -4.21 1.80 0.29
C GLY A 15 -5.06 1.13 -0.79
N ALA A 16 -5.36 1.85 -1.87
CA ALA A 16 -6.11 1.32 -3.01
C ALA A 16 -5.35 0.19 -3.73
N ALA A 17 -4.04 0.38 -3.96
CA ALA A 17 -3.22 -0.60 -4.63
C ALA A 17 -3.00 -1.87 -3.78
N LEU A 18 -2.81 -1.74 -2.46
CA LEU A 18 -2.77 -2.88 -1.54
C LEU A 18 -4.11 -3.63 -1.50
N HIS A 19 -5.23 -2.92 -1.62
CA HIS A 19 -6.54 -3.52 -1.72
C HIS A 19 -6.70 -4.33 -3.02
N ASP A 20 -6.26 -3.80 -4.16
CA ASP A 20 -6.30 -4.53 -5.44
C ASP A 20 -5.36 -5.76 -5.41
N ALA A 21 -4.15 -5.61 -4.87
CA ALA A 21 -3.22 -6.73 -4.61
C ALA A 21 -3.86 -7.80 -3.74
N ALA A 22 -4.56 -7.41 -2.66
CA ALA A 22 -5.29 -8.34 -1.82
C ALA A 22 -6.42 -9.07 -2.58
N ARG A 23 -6.94 -8.53 -3.68
CA ARG A 23 -7.94 -9.22 -4.53
C ARG A 23 -7.31 -10.08 -5.63
N GLY A 24 -5.99 -10.23 -5.65
CA GLY A 24 -5.27 -11.00 -6.68
C GLY A 24 -5.11 -10.25 -7.99
N LYS A 25 -5.25 -8.91 -7.99
CA LYS A 25 -4.88 -8.07 -9.13
C LYS A 25 -3.45 -7.61 -8.97
N ASP A 26 -2.70 -7.55 -10.05
CA ASP A 26 -1.34 -7.00 -10.08
C ASP A 26 -0.44 -7.53 -8.97
N GLU A 27 -0.44 -8.86 -8.75
CA GLU A 27 0.34 -9.51 -7.68
C GLU A 27 1.85 -9.20 -7.75
N GLY A 28 2.37 -8.91 -8.95
CA GLY A 28 3.76 -8.49 -9.17
C GLY A 28 4.05 -7.01 -8.86
N TRP A 29 3.07 -6.24 -8.44
CA TRP A 29 3.25 -4.83 -8.09
C TRP A 29 4.03 -4.67 -6.78
N ILE A 30 3.77 -5.53 -5.78
CA ILE A 30 4.52 -5.50 -4.52
C ILE A 30 5.96 -5.94 -4.78
N GLY A 31 6.91 -5.10 -4.34
CA GLY A 31 8.33 -5.28 -4.64
C GLY A 31 8.79 -4.68 -5.97
N SER A 32 7.88 -4.14 -6.79
CA SER A 32 8.24 -3.38 -7.99
C SER A 32 8.84 -2.02 -7.66
N ARG A 33 9.48 -1.39 -8.65
CA ARG A 33 9.98 -0.02 -8.55
C ARG A 33 8.86 0.99 -8.27
N ASP A 34 7.70 0.82 -8.88
CA ASP A 34 6.57 1.74 -8.71
C ASP A 34 6.02 1.67 -7.28
N PHE A 35 5.97 0.46 -6.71
CA PHE A 35 5.63 0.27 -5.29
C PHE A 35 6.61 1.01 -4.36
N GLN A 36 7.92 0.93 -4.62
CA GLN A 36 8.93 1.65 -3.84
C GLN A 36 8.74 3.17 -3.90
N ILE A 37 8.41 3.70 -5.09
CA ILE A 37 8.15 5.13 -5.31
C ILE A 37 6.90 5.57 -4.52
N VAL A 38 5.81 4.81 -4.62
CA VAL A 38 4.55 5.13 -3.91
C VAL A 38 4.75 5.09 -2.40
N CYS A 39 5.47 4.10 -1.87
CA CYS A 39 5.78 4.04 -0.43
C CYS A 39 6.62 5.23 0.01
N THR A 40 7.64 5.60 -0.76
CA THR A 40 8.48 6.77 -0.49
C THR A 40 7.64 8.06 -0.43
N PHE A 41 6.73 8.26 -1.37
CA PHE A 41 5.84 9.43 -1.37
C PHE A 41 4.77 9.41 -0.27
N ALA A 42 4.35 8.22 0.16
CA ALA A 42 3.53 8.05 1.35
C ALA A 42 4.31 8.27 2.66
N GLY A 43 5.64 8.40 2.59
CA GLY A 43 6.52 8.52 3.76
C GLY A 43 6.64 7.22 4.54
N LEU A 44 6.53 6.08 3.85
CA LEU A 44 6.63 4.73 4.40
C LEU A 44 7.84 4.01 3.83
N ASP A 45 8.42 3.14 4.64
CA ASP A 45 9.48 2.24 4.19
C ASP A 45 8.90 1.10 3.33
N PRO A 46 9.30 0.98 2.04
CA PRO A 46 8.79 -0.06 1.16
C PRO A 46 9.03 -1.47 1.69
N GLU A 47 10.18 -1.75 2.32
CA GLU A 47 10.51 -3.09 2.82
C GLU A 47 9.60 -3.46 3.98
N ALA A 48 9.41 -2.55 4.94
CA ALA A 48 8.50 -2.75 6.07
C ALA A 48 7.03 -2.93 5.63
N VAL A 49 6.59 -2.24 4.57
CA VAL A 49 5.25 -2.41 4.00
C VAL A 49 5.11 -3.78 3.35
N ALA A 50 6.09 -4.20 2.54
CA ALA A 50 6.08 -5.50 1.88
C ALA A 50 6.12 -6.66 2.88
N GLU A 51 6.96 -6.58 3.91
CA GLU A 51 7.08 -7.60 4.97
C GLU A 51 5.78 -7.75 5.76
N ARG A 52 5.08 -6.64 6.03
CA ARG A 52 3.83 -6.65 6.81
C ARG A 52 2.58 -6.88 5.99
N PHE A 53 2.67 -6.85 4.66
CA PHE A 53 1.53 -7.05 3.81
C PHE A 53 1.09 -8.52 3.86
N ASP A 54 -0.10 -8.73 4.43
CA ASP A 54 -0.79 -10.02 4.46
C ASP A 54 -2.13 -9.85 3.72
N PRO A 55 -2.28 -10.44 2.51
CA PRO A 55 -3.50 -10.36 1.71
C PRO A 55 -4.76 -10.82 2.47
N ASP A 56 -4.66 -11.86 3.29
CA ASP A 56 -5.80 -12.44 4.01
C ASP A 56 -6.19 -11.60 5.22
N ARG A 57 -5.21 -11.00 5.89
CA ARG A 57 -5.49 -9.98 6.90
C ARG A 57 -6.14 -8.75 6.28
N PHE A 58 -5.67 -8.30 5.11
CA PHE A 58 -6.22 -7.13 4.42
C PHE A 58 -7.67 -7.37 3.96
N ARG A 59 -7.96 -8.54 3.37
CA ARG A 59 -9.34 -8.97 3.02
C ARG A 59 -10.29 -8.96 4.20
N ARG A 60 -9.84 -9.38 5.38
CA ARG A 60 -10.65 -9.37 6.61
C ARG A 60 -10.99 -7.97 7.07
N LEU A 61 -10.05 -7.02 6.99
CA LEU A 61 -10.29 -5.61 7.31
C LEU A 61 -11.31 -4.99 6.34
N ILE A 62 -11.23 -5.31 5.05
CA ILE A 62 -12.18 -4.81 4.04
C ILE A 62 -13.61 -5.29 4.31
N ARG A 63 -13.81 -6.53 4.75
CA ARG A 63 -15.16 -7.05 5.07
C ARG A 63 -15.78 -6.42 6.31
N ALA A 64 -14.98 -5.82 7.18
CA ALA A 64 -15.42 -5.22 8.44
C ALA A 64 -15.68 -3.71 8.35
N ALA A 65 -15.33 -3.08 7.23
CA ALA A 65 -15.56 -1.65 6.93
C ALA A 65 -16.77 -1.47 6.02
#